data_AF-A0A932GPZ7-F1
#
_entry.id   AF-A0A932GPZ7-F1
#
_cell.length_a   1.000
_cell.length_b   1.000
_cell.length_c   1.000
_cell.angle_alpha   90.00
_cell.angle_beta   90.00
_cell.angle_gamma   90.00
#
_symmetry.space_group_name_H-M   'P 1'
#
loop_
_entity.id
_entity.type
_entity.pdbx_description
1 polymer ?
#
loop_
_entity_poly.entity_id
_entity_poly.type
_entity_poly.pdbx_seq_one_letter_code
_entity_poly.pdbx_strand_id
1 'polypeptide(L)'
;ALPQVFAGMRTSVSVALIMIVVSEMIASSNGLGYFILHAQRTFNVPAVYSGIFLLGLFGYALNALFLRLEGFVLNWHRGYAAKRL
;
A
#
# COMPACT_ATOMS: atom_id res chain seq x y z
N ALA A 1 -25.74 0.81 6.17
CA ALA A 1 -25.07 1.50 5.05
C ALA A 1 -23.57 1.76 5.32
N LEU A 2 -23.15 2.27 6.49
CA LEU A 2 -21.72 2.52 6.80
C LEU A 2 -20.74 1.33 6.62
N PRO A 3 -21.08 0.06 6.93
CA PRO A 3 -20.13 -1.05 6.81
C PRO A 3 -19.60 -1.29 5.37
N GLN A 4 -20.42 -1.00 4.36
CA GLN A 4 -20.05 -1.15 2.94
C GLN A 4 -19.06 -0.08 2.49
N VAL A 5 -19.17 1.15 2.99
CA VAL A 5 -18.26 2.25 2.63
C VAL A 5 -16.85 1.97 3.17
N PHE A 6 -16.74 1.39 4.36
CA PHE A 6 -15.45 0.97 4.94
C PHE A 6 -14.82 -0.21 4.19
N ALA A 7 -15.62 -1.20 3.78
CA ALA A 7 -15.13 -2.30 2.94
C ALA A 7 -14.61 -1.78 1.57
N GLY A 8 -15.29 -0.78 1.00
CA GLY A 8 -14.85 -0.08 -0.21
C GLY A 8 -13.52 0.63 -0.01
N MET A 9 -13.39 1.45 1.05
CA MET A 9 -12.14 2.17 1.36
C MET A 9 -10.94 1.23 1.51
N ARG A 10 -11.08 0.12 2.25
CA ARG A 10 -10.00 -0.85 2.43
C ARG A 10 -9.52 -1.42 1.09
N THR A 11 -10.45 -1.72 0.19
CA THR A 11 -10.14 -2.27 -1.14
C THR A 11 -9.46 -1.21 -2.02
N SER A 12 -9.93 0.03 -1.99
CA SER A 12 -9.34 1.15 -2.73
C SER A 12 -7.91 1.46 -2.30
N VAL A 13 -7.57 1.33 -1.01
CA VAL A 13 -6.19 1.53 -0.51
C VAL A 13 -5.22 0.51 -1.11
N SER A 14 -5.60 -0.77 -1.15
CA SER A 14 -4.77 -1.82 -1.76
C SER A 14 -4.51 -1.54 -3.25
N VAL A 15 -5.53 -1.10 -3.98
CA VAL A 15 -5.41 -0.75 -5.40
C VAL A 15 -4.55 0.50 -5.59
N ALA A 16 -4.72 1.52 -4.75
CA ALA A 16 -3.92 2.75 -4.82
C ALA A 16 -2.42 2.48 -4.63
N LEU A 17 -2.06 1.57 -3.72
CA LEU A 17 -0.66 1.17 -3.51
C LEU A 17 -0.05 0.54 -4.76
N ILE A 18 -0.77 -0.37 -5.41
CA ILE A 18 -0.34 -0.98 -6.67
C ILE A 18 -0.18 0.08 -7.75
N MET A 19 -1.15 1.00 -7.87
CA MET A 19 -1.12 2.07 -8.87
C MET A 19 0.07 3.02 -8.71
N ILE A 20 0.45 3.38 -7.47
CA ILE A 20 1.64 4.18 -7.19
C ILE A 20 2.91 3.47 -7.67
N VAL A 21 3.07 2.19 -7.35
CA VAL A 21 4.23 1.40 -7.76
C VAL A 21 4.33 1.32 -9.28
N VAL A 22 3.21 1.05 -9.97
CA VAL A 22 3.15 1.03 -11.43
C VAL A 22 3.48 2.41 -12.03
N SER A 23 3.06 3.49 -11.37
CA SER A 23 3.41 4.84 -11.78
C SER A 23 4.91 5.10 -11.67
N GLU A 24 5.57 4.68 -10.59
CA GLU A 24 7.03 4.79 -10.45
C GLU A 24 7.79 4.00 -11.53
N MET A 25 7.22 2.89 -11.99
CA MET A 25 7.80 2.05 -13.05
C MET A 25 7.80 2.72 -14.43
N ILE A 26 6.79 3.54 -14.74
CA ILE A 26 6.58 4.10 -16.08
C ILE A 26 7.02 5.56 -16.15
N ALA A 27 6.66 6.37 -15.13
CA ALA A 27 6.76 7.81 -15.18
C ALA A 27 7.96 8.37 -14.40
N SER A 28 8.56 7.59 -13.49
CA SER A 28 9.66 8.06 -12.66
C SER A 28 11.01 7.54 -13.17
N SER A 29 12.02 8.40 -13.07
CA SER A 29 13.44 8.04 -13.25
C SER A 29 14.13 7.70 -11.93
N ASN A 30 13.39 7.69 -10.82
CA ASN A 30 13.89 7.38 -9.49
C ASN A 30 12.78 6.72 -8.64
N GLY A 31 13.11 5.73 -7.83
CA GLY A 31 12.13 5.00 -7.00
C GLY A 31 12.34 3.49 -7.01
N LEU A 32 11.61 2.77 -6.16
CA LEU A 32 11.75 1.32 -6.02
C LEU A 32 11.27 0.58 -7.27
N GLY A 33 10.13 1.01 -7.84
CA GLY A 33 9.62 0.45 -9.09
C GLY A 33 10.59 0.65 -10.26
N TYR A 34 11.17 1.85 -10.37
CA TYR A 34 12.20 2.16 -11.36
C TYR A 34 13.47 1.31 -11.15
N PHE A 35 13.95 1.18 -9.91
CA PHE A 35 15.13 0.38 -9.58
C PHE A 35 14.98 -1.08 -10.01
N ILE A 36 13.82 -1.70 -9.73
CA ILE A 36 13.54 -3.08 -10.13
C ILE A 36 13.54 -3.21 -11.66
N LEU A 37 12.87 -2.29 -12.37
CA LEU A 37 12.87 -2.28 -13.83
C LEU A 37 14.27 -2.07 -14.41
N HIS A 38 15.06 -1.19 -13.82
CA HIS A 38 16.41 -0.93 -14.26
C HIS A 38 17.29 -2.18 -14.07
N ALA A 39 17.25 -2.78 -12.88
CA ALA A 39 17.96 -4.03 -12.58
C ALA A 39 17.55 -5.18 -13.51
N GLN A 40 16.26 -5.27 -13.86
CA GLN A 40 15.72 -6.23 -14.82
C GLN A 40 16.29 -6.02 -16.21
N ARG A 41 16.35 -4.76 -16.68
CA ARG A 41 16.93 -4.41 -18.00
C ARG A 41 18.43 -4.68 -18.08
N THR A 42 19.15 -4.56 -16.96
CA THR A 42 20.58 -4.91 -16.87
C THR A 42 20.84 -6.39 -16.61
N PHE A 43 19.80 -7.23 -16.57
CA PHE A 43 19.88 -8.66 -16.21
C PHE A 43 20.57 -8.92 -14.86
N ASN A 44 20.51 -7.96 -13.94
CA ASN A 44 21.07 -8.09 -12.60
C ASN A 44 20.02 -8.77 -11.71
N VAL A 45 19.96 -10.10 -11.83
CA VAL A 45 19.01 -10.94 -11.10
C VAL A 45 19.10 -10.73 -9.57
N PRO A 46 20.29 -10.67 -8.94
CA PRO A 46 20.39 -10.35 -7.51
C PRO A 46 19.71 -9.03 -7.13
N ALA A 47 19.93 -7.97 -7.91
CA ALA A 47 19.33 -6.67 -7.64
C ALA A 47 17.80 -6.68 -7.81
N VAL A 48 17.28 -7.39 -8.81
CA VAL A 48 15.82 -7.58 -8.98
C VAL A 48 15.20 -8.22 -7.74
N TYR A 49 15.77 -9.32 -7.25
CA TYR A 49 15.24 -10.00 -6.06
C TYR A 49 15.35 -9.13 -4.79
N SER A 50 16.45 -8.38 -4.62
CA SER A 50 16.56 -7.43 -3.50
C SER A 50 15.49 -6.33 -3.58
N GLY A 51 15.19 -5.85 -4.78
CA GLY A 51 14.16 -4.85 -5.02
C GLY A 51 12.76 -5.40 -4.73
N ILE A 52 12.45 -6.62 -5.18
CA ILE A 52 11.18 -7.30 -4.85
C ILE A 52 11.04 -7.49 -3.33
N PHE A 53 12.11 -7.88 -2.64
CA PHE A 53 12.08 -8.07 -1.19
C PHE A 53 11.83 -6.75 -0.45
N LEU A 54 12.52 -5.69 -0.85
CA LEU A 54 12.29 -4.33 -0.34
C LEU A 54 10.88 -3.84 -0.63
N LEU A 55 10.36 -4.08 -1.84
CA LEU A 55 9.02 -3.68 -2.23
C LEU A 55 7.94 -4.43 -1.45
N GLY A 56 8.13 -5.71 -1.18
CA GLY A 56 7.26 -6.50 -0.30
C GLY A 56 7.27 -5.97 1.14
N LEU A 57 8.45 -5.64 1.68
CA LEU A 57 8.59 -5.05 3.00
C LEU A 57 7.92 -3.67 3.07
N PHE A 58 8.10 -2.84 2.05
CA PHE A 58 7.50 -1.51 1.95
C PHE A 58 5.98 -1.60 1.81
N GLY A 59 5.48 -2.51 0.97
CA GLY A 59 4.06 -2.79 0.82
C GLY A 59 3.44 -3.27 2.13
N TYR A 60 4.12 -4.15 2.87
CA TYR A 60 3.69 -4.58 4.19
C TYR A 60 3.70 -3.43 5.21
N ALA A 61 4.75 -2.60 5.22
CA ALA A 61 4.86 -1.45 6.10
C ALA A 61 3.76 -0.42 5.83
N LEU A 62 3.49 -0.12 4.55
CA LEU A 62 2.38 0.74 4.14
C LEU A 62 1.05 0.13 4.56
N ASN A 63 0.82 -1.16 4.30
CA ASN A 63 -0.41 -1.83 4.74
C ASN A 63 -0.59 -1.76 6.26
N ALA A 64 0.47 -1.97 7.05
CA ALA A 64 0.45 -1.85 8.50
C ALA A 64 0.22 -0.40 8.97
N LEU A 65 0.77 0.59 8.26
CA LEU A 65 0.53 2.00 8.51
C LEU A 65 -0.93 2.36 8.21
N PHE A 66 -1.48 1.90 7.09
CA PHE A 66 -2.87 2.09 6.75
C PHE A 66 -3.83 1.43 7.75
N LEU A 67 -3.54 0.23 8.23
CA LEU A 67 -4.31 -0.41 9.30
C LEU A 67 -4.26 0.38 10.62
N ARG A 68 -3.11 1.02 10.93
CA ARG A 68 -2.97 1.92 12.10
C ARG A 68 -3.72 3.23 11.90
N LEU A 69 -3.64 3.83 10.71
CA LEU A 69 -4.40 5.03 10.36
C LEU A 69 -5.90 4.76 10.34
N GLU A 70 -6.32 3.59 9.86
CA GLU A 70 -7.68 3.09 9.96
C GLU A 70 -8.10 3.02 11.44
N GLY A 71 -7.30 2.39 12.30
CA GLY A 71 -7.55 2.36 13.74
C GLY A 71 -7.63 3.74 14.40
N PHE A 72 -6.80 4.69 13.99
CA PHE A 72 -6.78 6.06 14.51
C PHE A 72 -8.00 6.87 14.06
N VAL A 73 -8.36 6.80 12.78
CA VAL A 73 -9.53 7.48 12.21
C VAL A 73 -10.84 6.86 12.69
N LEU A 74 -10.91 5.53 12.86
CA LEU A 74 -12.07 4.82 13.41
C LEU A 74 -12.21 4.96 14.94
N ASN A 75 -11.16 5.38 15.66
CA ASN A 75 -11.29 5.67 17.09
C ASN A 75 -12.27 6.82 17.36
N TRP A 76 -12.49 7.71 16.39
CA TRP A 76 -13.45 8.80 16.51
C TRP A 76 -14.92 8.40 16.27
N HIS A 77 -15.20 7.18 15.78
CA HIS A 77 -16.59 6.73 15.51
C HIS A 77 -17.03 5.46 16.24
N ARG A 78 -16.16 4.80 16.99
CA ARG A 78 -16.61 3.79 17.99
C ARG A 78 -17.52 4.40 19.07
N GLY A 79 -17.52 5.73 19.23
CA GLY A 79 -18.41 6.45 20.15
C GLY A 79 -19.91 6.43 19.80
N TYR A 80 -20.31 6.07 18.56
CA TYR A 80 -21.73 6.12 18.17
C TYR A 80 -22.46 4.76 18.15
N ALA A 81 -21.74 3.63 18.24
CA ALA A 81 -22.34 2.29 18.21
C ALA A 81 -22.55 1.66 19.60
N ALA A 82 -22.14 2.33 20.68
CA ALA A 82 -22.27 1.85 22.06
C ALA A 82 -23.42 2.51 22.84
N LYS A 83 -24.44 3.05 22.14
CA LYS A 83 -25.63 3.65 22.76
C LYS A 83 -26.92 2.97 22.32
N ARG A 84 -26.88 1.65 22.15
CA ARG A 84 -28.10 0.88 21.90
C ARG A 84 -28.01 -0.57 22.36
N LEU A 85 -27.60 -0.80 23.61
CA LEU A 85 -28.12 -1.86 24.47
C LEU A 85 -28.08 -1.37 25.91
#